data_AF-A0AA43MCZ0-F1
#
_entry.id   AF-A0AA43MCZ0-F1
#
_cell.length_a   1.000
_cell.length_b   1.000
_cell.length_c   1.000
_cell.angle_alpha   90.00
_cell.angle_beta   90.00
_cell.angle_gamma   90.00
#
_symmetry.space_group_name_H-M   'P 1'
#
loop_
_entity.id
_entity.type
_entity.pdbx_description
1 polymer ?
#
loop_
_entity_poly.entity_id
_entity_poly.type
_entity_poly.pdbx_seq_one_letter_code
_entity_poly.pdbx_strand_id
1 'polypeptide(L)'
;MRQLINPNFLENPFFLLSASPRDGKSRIIELADEMALSADSELCNKARSDLTSPRNRIAHEISWFTGVSPKKAHELSIQVVANPKLVLSETSLPPLVLANLWTALFEAFDDEDDAPLIAEAVVKFANLLEQISASDILRDLNEDRLVSGFPEIASLDLVEEALAERKKVFRVIVRDALNRLSIDKLIEVTTEFASEGTFGGETNAPEFIYSLIDAYEVETQGFLNNEFEGAQKLCAAVLSNAASGSSLEPNLSSLNKVSRNFAKVAKPIQLAYKSRGLEHDLSKTYAYEVRSLAIDLHNKHNQLDTSLELTKINRELFSDIPEFVDRVDEDEEILVQFKVDKNKRQEDDQQWASDITYSAEIGLVFKEALTLSPKGASYGGKTYPLDSITRIGWGAVRNSVNGIPTGTDYTIFFGDANTQATVSTKRQNVYQEFTDKLLKAVGIRIITEMAAYLKAGNSMSFREMTVWDDRVTLKRHKMFGAEDVTCPWSELQIWSSGGSLYLGHTKDNKIYSTLPYLKTANAHVLEMLIRAAFKKPGMTKLSQTFE
;
A
#
# COMPACT_ATOMS: atom_id res chain seq x y z
N MET A 1 -16.27 40.31 22.23
CA MET A 1 -16.03 41.69 21.73
C MET A 1 -15.06 41.53 20.57
N ARG A 2 -15.54 41.62 19.32
CA ARG A 2 -14.65 41.65 18.16
C ARG A 2 -13.72 42.84 18.35
N GLN A 3 -12.41 42.62 18.39
CA GLN A 3 -11.49 43.72 18.10
C GLN A 3 -11.94 44.24 16.73
N LEU A 4 -12.26 45.52 16.65
CA LEU A 4 -12.50 46.17 15.36
C LEU A 4 -11.16 46.08 14.62
N ILE A 5 -11.05 45.08 13.75
CA ILE A 5 -9.92 44.98 12.84
C ILE A 5 -10.04 46.20 11.95
N ASN A 6 -9.02 47.06 12.00
CA ASN A 6 -9.00 48.33 11.29
C ASN A 6 -8.32 48.07 9.95
N PRO A 7 -9.05 48.06 8.81
CA PRO A 7 -8.44 47.67 7.56
C PRO A 7 -7.18 48.45 7.21
N ASN A 8 -6.19 47.79 6.62
CA ASN A 8 -4.90 48.41 6.27
C ASN A 8 -5.04 49.70 5.44
N PHE A 9 -6.04 49.79 4.56
CA PHE A 9 -6.25 51.02 3.77
C PHE A 9 -6.76 52.21 4.61
N LEU A 10 -7.28 52.01 5.82
CA LEU A 10 -7.70 53.10 6.72
C LEU A 10 -6.49 53.84 7.32
N GLU A 11 -5.32 53.20 7.33
CA GLU A 11 -4.05 53.85 7.68
C GLU A 11 -3.47 54.67 6.51
N ASN A 12 -4.09 54.60 5.33
CA ASN A 12 -3.65 55.38 4.19
C ASN A 12 -3.84 56.88 4.47
N PRO A 13 -2.82 57.73 4.22
CA PRO A 13 -2.90 59.18 4.40
C PRO A 13 -4.11 59.85 3.73
N PHE A 14 -4.59 59.34 2.58
CA PHE A 14 -5.79 59.86 1.92
C PHE A 14 -7.06 59.65 2.76
N PHE A 15 -7.21 58.49 3.41
CA PHE A 15 -8.31 58.26 4.35
C PHE A 15 -8.16 59.12 5.61
N LEU A 16 -6.97 59.06 6.23
CA LEU A 16 -6.67 59.74 7.49
C LEU A 16 -6.94 61.24 7.44
N LEU A 17 -6.56 61.90 6.34
CA LEU A 17 -6.76 63.33 6.15
C LEU A 17 -8.08 63.68 5.43
N SER A 18 -8.90 62.69 5.08
CA SER A 18 -10.05 62.88 4.19
C SER A 18 -9.67 63.60 2.89
N ALA A 19 -8.47 63.32 2.38
CA ALA A 19 -7.90 63.90 1.17
C ALA A 19 -8.15 63.01 -0.05
N SER A 20 -8.05 63.60 -1.24
CA SER A 20 -8.18 62.93 -2.52
C SER A 20 -6.85 62.93 -3.30
N PRO A 21 -6.61 61.93 -4.17
CA PRO A 21 -5.55 61.99 -5.19
C PRO A 21 -5.60 63.27 -6.06
N ARG A 22 -6.77 63.90 -6.17
CA ARG A 22 -7.00 65.16 -6.92
C ARG A 22 -6.78 66.44 -6.10
N ASP A 23 -6.51 66.34 -4.80
CA ASP A 23 -6.19 67.50 -3.97
C ASP A 23 -4.73 67.94 -4.17
N GLY A 24 -4.53 69.24 -4.40
CA GLY A 24 -3.21 69.84 -4.48
C GLY A 24 -2.55 70.06 -3.11
N LYS A 25 -1.27 70.44 -3.11
CA LYS A 25 -0.44 70.59 -1.89
C LYS A 25 -1.09 71.49 -0.83
N SER A 26 -1.60 72.66 -1.21
CA SER A 26 -2.21 73.60 -0.25
C SER A 26 -3.42 72.99 0.45
N ARG A 27 -4.28 72.27 -0.28
CA ARG A 27 -5.46 71.63 0.28
C ARG A 27 -5.10 70.50 1.25
N ILE A 28 -4.07 69.72 0.92
CA ILE A 28 -3.56 68.65 1.81
C ILE A 28 -3.01 69.24 3.12
N ILE A 29 -2.32 70.38 3.06
CA ILE A 29 -1.82 71.07 4.26
C ILE A 29 -2.98 71.55 5.13
N GLU A 30 -3.99 72.18 4.54
CA GLU A 30 -5.20 72.60 5.26
C GLU A 30 -5.90 71.42 5.95
N LEU A 31 -6.14 70.32 5.22
CA LEU A 31 -6.78 69.12 5.77
C LEU A 31 -5.96 68.47 6.90
N ALA A 32 -4.63 68.48 6.78
CA ALA A 32 -3.75 67.98 7.84
C ALA A 32 -3.80 68.85 9.10
N ASP A 33 -3.77 70.17 8.94
CA ASP A 33 -3.84 71.12 10.05
C ASP A 33 -5.22 71.06 10.73
N GLU A 34 -6.30 70.89 9.97
CA GLU A 34 -7.67 70.67 10.48
C GLU A 34 -7.77 69.35 11.26
N MET A 35 -7.30 68.23 10.68
CA MET A 35 -7.39 66.91 11.31
C MET A 35 -6.53 66.81 12.58
N ALA A 36 -5.38 67.48 12.63
CA ALA A 36 -4.49 67.54 13.78
C ALA A 36 -5.13 68.21 15.02
N LEU A 37 -6.25 68.92 14.87
CA LEU A 37 -7.02 69.47 16.00
C LEU A 37 -7.81 68.39 16.76
N SER A 38 -8.15 67.28 16.10
CA SER A 38 -9.03 66.23 16.63
C SER A 38 -8.41 64.83 16.66
N ALA A 39 -7.31 64.60 15.95
CA ALA A 39 -6.61 63.32 15.84
C ALA A 39 -5.14 63.43 16.31
N ASP A 40 -4.39 62.34 16.21
CA ASP A 40 -2.97 62.32 16.55
C ASP A 40 -2.16 63.23 15.62
N SER A 41 -1.53 64.25 16.22
CA SER A 41 -0.75 65.27 15.51
C SER A 41 0.48 64.70 14.80
N GLU A 42 1.14 63.67 15.36
CA GLU A 42 2.29 63.05 14.71
C GLU A 42 1.89 62.29 13.46
N LEU A 43 0.78 61.54 13.52
CA LEU A 43 0.21 60.83 12.37
C LEU A 43 -0.23 61.80 11.27
N CYS A 44 -0.89 62.91 11.63
CA CYS A 44 -1.30 63.93 10.66
C CYS A 44 -0.10 64.61 9.98
N ASN A 45 0.96 64.93 10.75
CA ASN A 45 2.18 65.52 10.20
C ASN A 45 2.90 64.57 9.25
N LYS A 46 2.96 63.28 9.57
CA LYS A 46 3.50 62.25 8.70
C LYS A 46 2.68 62.11 7.41
N ALA A 47 1.37 61.97 7.53
CA ALA A 47 0.45 61.90 6.38
C ALA A 47 0.60 63.11 5.44
N ARG A 48 0.72 64.32 6.00
CA ARG A 48 1.00 65.55 5.24
C ARG A 48 2.33 65.47 4.50
N SER A 49 3.40 65.06 5.17
CA SER A 49 4.73 64.90 4.56
C SER A 49 4.71 63.91 3.41
N ASP A 50 4.06 62.77 3.61
CA ASP A 50 3.98 61.69 2.64
C ASP A 50 3.17 62.09 1.40
N LEU A 51 2.05 62.81 1.58
CA LEU A 51 1.20 63.23 0.47
C LEU A 51 1.68 64.48 -0.29
N THR A 52 2.53 65.32 0.32
CA THR A 52 3.05 66.55 -0.33
C THR A 52 4.39 66.35 -1.04
N SER A 53 5.09 65.26 -0.75
CA SER A 53 6.28 64.81 -1.48
C SER A 53 5.89 64.00 -2.73
N PRO A 54 6.16 64.46 -3.98
CA PRO A 54 5.74 63.75 -5.19
C PRO A 54 6.25 62.30 -5.28
N ARG A 55 7.42 62.03 -4.68
CA ARG A 55 8.04 60.70 -4.65
C ARG A 55 7.34 59.79 -3.63
N ASN A 56 7.17 60.24 -2.40
CA ASN A 56 6.56 59.43 -1.33
C ASN A 56 5.08 59.16 -1.62
N ARG A 57 4.41 60.14 -2.26
CA ARG A 57 2.98 60.07 -2.61
C ARG A 57 2.63 58.85 -3.46
N ILE A 58 3.52 58.38 -4.34
CA ILE A 58 3.26 57.25 -5.27
C ILE A 58 2.80 55.99 -4.51
N ALA A 59 3.49 55.63 -3.44
CA ALA A 59 3.15 54.43 -2.65
C ALA A 59 1.76 54.55 -2.01
N HIS A 60 1.39 55.76 -1.57
CA HIS A 60 0.07 56.03 -0.99
C HIS A 60 -1.03 56.08 -2.04
N GLU A 61 -0.74 56.55 -3.26
CA GLU A 61 -1.71 56.51 -4.37
C GLU A 61 -1.96 55.07 -4.87
N ILE A 62 -0.92 54.24 -4.91
CA ILE A 62 -1.03 52.82 -5.29
C ILE A 62 -1.78 51.99 -4.25
N SER A 63 -1.63 52.31 -2.97
CA SER A 63 -2.39 51.68 -1.89
C SER A 63 -3.78 52.29 -1.66
N TRP A 64 -4.20 53.23 -2.52
CA TRP A 64 -5.51 53.90 -2.47
C TRP A 64 -6.40 53.50 -3.66
N PHE A 65 -7.48 54.26 -3.87
CA PHE A 65 -8.48 54.01 -4.91
C PHE A 65 -8.30 54.95 -6.12
N THR A 66 -7.06 55.09 -6.60
CA THR A 66 -6.71 55.88 -7.79
C THR A 66 -7.49 55.41 -9.02
N GLY A 67 -7.87 56.34 -9.91
CA GLY A 67 -8.69 56.02 -11.10
C GLY A 67 -10.19 55.94 -10.79
N VAL A 68 -10.59 56.09 -9.53
CA VAL A 68 -11.99 56.18 -9.10
C VAL A 68 -12.29 57.62 -8.64
N SER A 69 -13.49 58.12 -8.98
CA SER A 69 -13.88 59.47 -8.55
C SER A 69 -13.82 59.62 -7.02
N PRO A 70 -13.41 60.79 -6.48
CA PRO A 70 -13.19 60.95 -5.04
C PRO A 70 -14.43 60.61 -4.19
N LYS A 71 -15.62 60.97 -4.68
CA LYS A 71 -16.90 60.63 -4.04
C LYS A 71 -17.08 59.11 -3.93
N LYS A 72 -16.88 58.39 -5.03
CA LYS A 72 -17.03 56.93 -5.06
C LYS A 72 -15.94 56.24 -4.23
N ALA A 73 -14.69 56.72 -4.25
CA ALA A 73 -13.61 56.21 -3.42
C ALA A 73 -13.97 56.32 -1.92
N HIS A 74 -14.51 57.46 -1.49
CA HIS A 74 -14.97 57.64 -0.11
C HIS A 74 -16.16 56.72 0.22
N GLU A 75 -17.17 56.65 -0.64
CA GLU A 75 -18.31 55.73 -0.48
C GLU A 75 -17.85 54.27 -0.33
N LEU A 76 -16.91 53.82 -1.17
CA LEU A 76 -16.35 52.47 -1.10
C LEU A 76 -15.61 52.23 0.22
N SER A 77 -14.79 53.19 0.68
CA SER A 77 -14.06 53.07 1.95
C SER A 77 -15.00 52.87 3.15
N ILE A 78 -16.15 53.54 3.17
CA ILE A 78 -17.16 53.40 4.23
C ILE A 78 -17.93 52.08 4.08
N GLN A 79 -18.36 51.75 2.86
CA GLN A 79 -19.17 50.55 2.60
C GLN A 79 -18.42 49.27 2.93
N VAL A 80 -17.13 49.18 2.57
CA VAL A 80 -16.34 47.97 2.81
C VAL A 80 -16.04 47.78 4.30
N VAL A 81 -15.93 48.86 5.09
CA VAL A 81 -15.81 48.76 6.55
C VAL A 81 -17.10 48.22 7.17
N ALA A 82 -18.25 48.66 6.67
CA ALA A 82 -19.54 48.21 7.17
C ALA A 82 -19.86 46.75 6.76
N ASN A 83 -19.48 46.35 5.55
CA ASN A 83 -19.68 45.00 5.04
C ASN A 83 -18.56 44.59 4.06
N PRO A 84 -17.45 44.02 4.58
CA PRO A 84 -16.30 43.65 3.76
C PRO A 84 -16.62 42.65 2.65
N LYS A 85 -17.62 41.77 2.86
CA LYS A 85 -18.00 40.73 1.89
C LYS A 85 -18.62 41.27 0.60
N LEU A 86 -19.01 42.55 0.55
CA LEU A 86 -19.53 43.17 -0.67
C LEU A 86 -18.56 43.08 -1.85
N VAL A 87 -17.25 43.11 -1.56
CA VAL A 87 -16.20 43.11 -2.59
C VAL A 87 -16.18 41.84 -3.43
N LEU A 88 -16.74 40.73 -2.94
CA LEU A 88 -16.84 39.45 -3.66
C LEU A 88 -17.74 39.53 -4.89
N SER A 89 -18.67 40.49 -4.91
CA SER A 89 -19.63 40.70 -6.01
C SER A 89 -19.24 41.84 -6.95
N GLU A 90 -18.20 42.60 -6.60
CA GLU A 90 -17.79 43.79 -7.35
C GLU A 90 -16.83 43.40 -8.48
N THR A 91 -17.14 43.83 -9.70
CA THR A 91 -16.38 43.50 -10.93
C THR A 91 -16.15 44.72 -11.83
N SER A 92 -16.72 45.87 -11.48
CA SER A 92 -16.68 47.09 -12.29
C SER A 92 -15.52 48.02 -11.95
N LEU A 93 -14.80 47.75 -10.86
CA LEU A 93 -13.70 48.57 -10.39
C LEU A 93 -12.36 48.19 -11.05
N PRO A 94 -11.41 49.14 -11.17
CA PRO A 94 -10.06 48.82 -11.60
C PRO A 94 -9.41 47.73 -10.73
N PRO A 95 -8.62 46.80 -11.29
CA PRO A 95 -8.09 45.65 -10.54
C PRO A 95 -7.31 46.01 -9.28
N LEU A 96 -6.45 47.03 -9.31
CA LEU A 96 -5.69 47.49 -8.14
C LEU A 96 -6.60 48.02 -7.03
N VAL A 97 -7.64 48.77 -7.41
CA VAL A 97 -8.63 49.34 -6.46
C VAL A 97 -9.39 48.21 -5.79
N LEU A 98 -9.87 47.24 -6.57
CA LEU A 98 -10.54 46.07 -6.04
C LEU A 98 -9.60 45.28 -5.11
N ALA A 99 -8.33 45.08 -5.50
CA ALA A 99 -7.36 44.39 -4.65
C ALA A 99 -7.11 45.12 -3.31
N ASN A 100 -7.06 46.46 -3.32
CA ASN A 100 -6.95 47.26 -2.10
C ASN A 100 -8.20 47.15 -1.21
N LEU A 101 -9.40 47.01 -1.79
CA LEU A 101 -10.62 46.78 -1.01
C LEU A 101 -10.68 45.38 -0.41
N TRP A 102 -10.15 44.37 -1.12
CA TRP A 102 -10.12 43.00 -0.64
C TRP A 102 -9.25 42.81 0.61
N THR A 103 -8.36 43.75 0.95
CA THR A 103 -7.64 43.67 2.23
C THR A 103 -8.59 43.65 3.42
N ALA A 104 -9.65 44.47 3.40
CA ALA A 104 -10.67 44.46 4.44
C ALA A 104 -11.43 43.14 4.52
N LEU A 105 -11.66 42.48 3.36
CA LEU A 105 -12.27 41.16 3.34
C LEU A 105 -11.40 40.14 4.09
N PHE A 106 -10.11 40.06 3.75
CA PHE A 106 -9.18 39.14 4.41
C PHE A 106 -9.00 39.47 5.89
N GLU A 107 -8.95 40.76 6.22
CA GLU A 107 -8.89 41.22 7.60
C GLU A 107 -10.15 40.81 8.40
N ALA A 108 -11.31 40.71 7.75
CA ALA A 108 -12.57 40.35 8.39
C ALA A 108 -12.82 38.84 8.55
N PHE A 109 -12.08 37.97 7.84
CA PHE A 109 -12.24 36.52 7.98
C PHE A 109 -11.89 36.04 9.38
N ASP A 110 -12.71 35.15 9.91
CA ASP A 110 -12.51 34.47 11.21
C ASP A 110 -12.84 32.96 11.12
N ASP A 111 -12.69 32.23 12.22
CA ASP A 111 -12.94 30.76 12.27
C ASP A 111 -14.40 30.37 11.96
N GLU A 112 -15.36 31.31 12.03
CA GLU A 112 -16.79 31.05 11.73
C GLU A 112 -17.07 31.05 10.22
N ASP A 113 -16.15 31.58 9.40
CA ASP A 113 -16.28 31.58 7.95
C ASP A 113 -15.95 30.20 7.35
N ASP A 114 -16.70 29.78 6.33
CA ASP A 114 -16.49 28.49 5.67
C ASP A 114 -15.11 28.42 4.99
N ALA A 115 -14.41 27.29 5.13
CA ALA A 115 -13.08 27.13 4.56
C ALA A 115 -13.07 27.25 3.02
N PRO A 116 -14.03 26.63 2.29
CA PRO A 116 -14.13 26.81 0.84
C PRO A 116 -14.35 28.28 0.43
N LEU A 117 -15.09 29.06 1.22
CA LEU A 117 -15.30 30.48 0.92
C LEU A 117 -14.00 31.28 1.03
N ILE A 118 -13.21 31.02 2.08
CA ILE A 118 -11.91 31.70 2.27
C ILE A 118 -10.94 31.28 1.15
N ALA A 119 -10.89 29.99 0.83
CA ALA A 119 -10.04 29.46 -0.23
C ALA A 119 -10.37 30.05 -1.61
N GLU A 120 -11.66 30.07 -1.97
CA GLU A 120 -12.15 30.68 -3.21
C GLU A 120 -11.78 32.18 -3.27
N ALA A 121 -11.86 32.90 -2.15
CA ALA A 121 -11.42 34.28 -2.06
C ALA A 121 -9.90 34.41 -2.31
N VAL A 122 -9.07 33.54 -1.73
CA VAL A 122 -7.61 33.56 -2.00
C VAL A 122 -7.32 33.32 -3.49
N VAL A 123 -7.98 32.35 -4.12
CA VAL A 123 -7.79 32.04 -5.55
C VAL A 123 -8.27 33.17 -6.44
N LYS A 124 -9.47 33.72 -6.19
CA LYS A 124 -9.98 34.88 -6.94
C LYS A 124 -9.09 36.10 -6.80
N PHE A 125 -8.57 36.34 -5.60
CA PHE A 125 -7.65 37.43 -5.36
C PHE A 125 -6.33 37.24 -6.11
N ALA A 126 -5.77 36.03 -6.09
CA ALA A 126 -4.56 35.71 -6.85
C ALA A 126 -4.75 35.97 -8.35
N ASN A 127 -5.88 35.53 -8.93
CA ASN A 127 -6.24 35.79 -10.32
C ASN A 127 -6.49 37.27 -10.62
N LEU A 128 -7.00 38.04 -9.65
CA LEU A 128 -7.16 39.50 -9.77
C LEU A 128 -5.80 40.20 -9.85
N LEU A 129 -4.81 39.73 -9.07
CA LEU A 129 -3.46 40.32 -9.08
C LEU A 129 -2.73 40.14 -10.42
N GLU A 130 -3.03 39.07 -11.17
CA GLU A 130 -2.52 38.84 -12.53
C GLU A 130 -3.11 39.81 -13.56
N GLN A 131 -4.25 40.42 -13.27
CA GLN A 131 -4.90 41.41 -14.14
C GLN A 131 -4.39 42.84 -13.91
N ILE A 132 -3.55 43.06 -12.89
CA ILE A 132 -3.04 44.39 -12.56
C ILE A 132 -1.96 44.81 -13.57
N SER A 133 -2.23 45.91 -14.28
CA SER A 133 -1.37 46.49 -15.31
C SER A 133 -0.71 47.77 -14.81
N ALA A 134 0.63 47.79 -14.75
CA ALA A 134 1.40 48.96 -14.32
C ALA A 134 1.19 50.18 -15.25
N SER A 135 0.96 49.94 -16.55
CA SER A 135 0.73 51.01 -17.52
C SER A 135 -0.65 51.66 -17.35
N ASP A 136 -1.68 50.88 -17.04
CA ASP A 136 -3.00 51.42 -16.71
C ASP A 136 -2.96 52.22 -15.40
N ILE A 137 -2.26 51.70 -14.39
CA ILE A 137 -2.05 52.43 -13.13
C ILE A 137 -1.32 53.75 -13.37
N LEU A 138 -0.25 53.75 -14.18
CA LEU A 138 0.51 54.97 -14.49
C LEU A 138 -0.38 56.02 -15.17
N ARG A 139 -1.22 55.60 -16.12
CA ARG A 139 -2.19 56.50 -16.78
C ARG A 139 -3.13 57.10 -15.74
N ASP A 140 -3.78 56.28 -14.94
CA ASP A 140 -4.79 56.73 -13.98
C ASP A 140 -4.19 57.64 -12.90
N LEU A 141 -2.97 57.34 -12.42
CA LEU A 141 -2.21 58.21 -11.50
C LEU A 141 -1.92 59.58 -12.11
N ASN A 142 -1.44 59.61 -13.35
CA ASN A 142 -1.09 60.85 -14.03
C ASN A 142 -2.33 61.71 -14.36
N GLU A 143 -3.49 61.09 -14.64
CA GLU A 143 -4.77 61.79 -14.78
C GLU A 143 -5.19 62.51 -13.48
N ASP A 144 -5.10 61.84 -12.33
CA ASP A 144 -5.40 62.46 -11.03
C ASP A 144 -4.35 63.52 -10.63
N ARG A 145 -3.07 63.30 -10.98
CA ARG A 145 -1.97 64.27 -10.76
C ARG A 145 -2.08 65.53 -11.59
N LEU A 146 -2.58 65.43 -12.82
CA LEU A 146 -2.88 66.57 -13.67
C LEU A 146 -3.90 67.51 -13.01
N VAL A 147 -4.91 66.95 -12.34
CA VAL A 147 -5.94 67.71 -11.61
C VAL A 147 -5.38 68.34 -10.34
N SER A 148 -4.57 67.60 -9.58
CA SER A 148 -3.99 68.09 -8.31
C SER A 148 -2.80 69.03 -8.48
N GLY A 149 -2.23 69.13 -9.68
CA GLY A 149 -1.05 69.94 -9.99
C GLY A 149 0.28 69.37 -9.49
N PHE A 150 0.32 68.06 -9.18
CA PHE A 150 1.56 67.36 -8.90
C PHE A 150 2.31 67.00 -10.20
N PRO A 151 3.65 66.90 -10.19
CA PRO A 151 4.40 66.46 -11.36
C PRO A 151 3.98 65.06 -11.82
N GLU A 152 3.90 64.90 -13.13
CA GLU A 152 3.69 63.60 -13.79
C GLU A 152 4.75 62.59 -13.38
N ILE A 153 4.35 61.33 -13.21
CA ILE A 153 5.28 60.22 -12.97
C ILE A 153 5.95 59.89 -14.31
N ALA A 154 7.25 60.17 -14.38
CA ALA A 154 7.99 60.15 -15.64
C ALA A 154 8.41 58.75 -16.13
N SER A 155 8.43 57.74 -15.26
CA SER A 155 8.85 56.37 -15.62
C SER A 155 7.86 55.33 -15.09
N LEU A 156 7.59 54.33 -15.91
CA LEU A 156 6.83 53.13 -15.54
C LEU A 156 7.52 52.36 -14.41
N ASP A 157 8.85 52.37 -14.36
CA ASP A 157 9.64 51.65 -13.35
C ASP A 157 9.28 52.07 -11.91
N LEU A 158 8.94 53.35 -11.71
CA LEU A 158 8.55 53.87 -10.39
C LEU A 158 7.21 53.29 -9.93
N VAL A 159 6.30 53.01 -10.88
CA VAL A 159 5.01 52.39 -10.60
C VAL A 159 5.20 50.89 -10.39
N GLU A 160 6.05 50.24 -11.18
CA GLU A 160 6.38 48.81 -11.01
C GLU A 160 7.05 48.54 -9.66
N GLU A 161 8.01 49.36 -9.24
CA GLU A 161 8.66 49.25 -7.93
C GLU A 161 7.64 49.38 -6.79
N ALA A 162 6.81 50.41 -6.83
CA ALA A 162 5.81 50.64 -5.79
C ALA A 162 4.68 49.59 -5.81
N LEU A 163 4.32 49.06 -6.98
CA LEU A 163 3.38 47.95 -7.12
C LEU A 163 3.97 46.64 -6.56
N ALA A 164 5.25 46.37 -6.80
CA ALA A 164 5.94 45.21 -6.24
C ALA A 164 5.94 45.27 -4.71
N GLU A 165 6.22 46.44 -4.11
CA GLU A 165 6.08 46.63 -2.66
C GLU A 165 4.64 46.44 -2.18
N ARG A 166 3.64 46.92 -2.94
CA ARG A 166 2.23 46.69 -2.58
C ARG A 166 1.83 45.22 -2.64
N LYS A 167 2.32 44.45 -3.62
CA LYS A 167 2.10 42.99 -3.70
C LYS A 167 2.68 42.26 -2.49
N LYS A 168 3.83 42.69 -1.96
CA LYS A 168 4.37 42.16 -0.69
C LYS A 168 3.44 42.43 0.48
N VAL A 169 2.87 43.64 0.57
CA VAL A 169 1.89 43.98 1.62
C VAL A 169 0.63 43.11 1.50
N PHE A 170 0.11 42.89 0.29
CA PHE A 170 -1.02 41.97 0.09
C PHE A 170 -0.72 40.56 0.60
N ARG A 171 0.47 40.02 0.30
CA ARG A 171 0.89 38.70 0.78
C ARG A 171 0.90 38.64 2.32
N VAL A 172 1.43 39.68 2.97
CA VAL A 172 1.45 39.77 4.44
C VAL A 172 0.03 39.79 5.00
N ILE A 173 -0.87 40.60 4.46
CA ILE A 173 -2.26 40.70 4.94
C ILE A 173 -2.99 39.35 4.81
N VAL A 174 -2.88 38.70 3.64
CA VAL A 174 -3.54 37.40 3.42
C VAL A 174 -2.93 36.33 4.33
N ARG A 175 -1.60 36.25 4.42
CA ARG A 175 -0.92 35.32 5.33
C ARG A 175 -1.36 35.54 6.78
N ASP A 176 -1.34 36.79 7.24
CA ASP A 176 -1.72 37.12 8.62
C ASP A 176 -3.21 36.83 8.87
N ALA A 177 -4.06 36.93 7.85
CA ALA A 177 -5.45 36.48 7.93
C ALA A 177 -5.57 34.97 8.11
N LEU A 178 -4.84 34.20 7.30
CA LEU A 178 -4.80 32.75 7.42
C LEU A 178 -4.24 32.31 8.77
N ASN A 179 -3.17 32.96 9.26
CA ASN A 179 -2.51 32.63 10.52
C ASN A 179 -3.31 33.03 11.77
N ARG A 180 -4.42 33.79 11.63
CA ARG A 180 -5.36 34.03 12.72
C ARG A 180 -6.36 32.88 12.91
N LEU A 181 -6.54 32.03 11.91
CA LEU A 181 -7.44 30.89 11.98
C LEU A 181 -6.86 29.82 12.92
N SER A 182 -7.74 28.98 13.46
CA SER A 182 -7.35 27.76 14.13
C SER A 182 -6.49 26.87 13.21
N ILE A 183 -5.56 26.11 13.79
CA ILE A 183 -4.59 25.30 13.02
C ILE A 183 -5.30 24.35 12.03
N ASP A 184 -6.38 23.70 12.45
CA ASP A 184 -7.13 22.80 11.59
C ASP A 184 -7.75 23.54 10.40
N LYS A 185 -8.31 24.72 10.63
CA LYS A 185 -8.91 25.58 9.60
C LYS A 185 -7.86 26.16 8.66
N LEU A 186 -6.71 26.59 9.18
CA LEU A 186 -5.57 27.04 8.38
C LEU A 186 -5.13 25.96 7.40
N ILE A 187 -4.93 24.72 7.87
CA ILE A 187 -4.50 23.61 7.01
C ILE A 187 -5.58 23.29 5.97
N GLU A 188 -6.86 23.27 6.36
CA GLU A 188 -7.99 23.04 5.45
C GLU A 188 -8.03 24.09 4.35
N VAL A 189 -8.06 25.38 4.70
CA VAL A 189 -8.07 26.50 3.74
C VAL A 189 -6.84 26.46 2.83
N THR A 190 -5.66 26.20 3.40
CA THR A 190 -4.40 26.12 2.64
C THR A 190 -4.42 24.98 1.63
N THR A 191 -4.95 23.83 2.03
CA THR A 191 -5.12 22.68 1.13
C THR A 191 -6.12 22.98 0.02
N GLU A 192 -7.24 23.61 0.35
CA GLU A 192 -8.30 23.91 -0.59
C GLU A 192 -7.84 24.93 -1.66
N PHE A 193 -7.23 26.06 -1.27
CA PHE A 193 -6.77 27.04 -2.27
C PHE A 193 -5.58 26.51 -3.08
N ALA A 194 -4.72 25.66 -2.49
CA ALA A 194 -3.65 25.01 -3.23
C ALA A 194 -4.22 24.06 -4.27
N SER A 195 -5.23 23.28 -3.91
CA SER A 195 -5.94 22.36 -4.80
C SER A 195 -6.67 23.11 -5.91
N GLU A 196 -7.49 24.10 -5.59
CA GLU A 196 -8.23 24.88 -6.57
C GLU A 196 -7.29 25.66 -7.50
N GLY A 197 -6.30 26.35 -6.94
CA GLY A 197 -5.35 27.17 -7.70
C GLY A 197 -4.44 26.35 -8.64
N THR A 198 -4.18 25.08 -8.32
CA THR A 198 -3.35 24.18 -9.15
C THR A 198 -4.16 23.15 -9.94
N PHE A 199 -5.48 23.14 -9.83
CA PHE A 199 -6.34 22.05 -10.32
C PHE A 199 -5.87 20.66 -9.84
N GLY A 200 -5.69 20.48 -8.53
CA GLY A 200 -5.22 19.22 -7.94
C GLY A 200 -3.75 18.89 -8.27
N GLY A 201 -2.94 19.91 -8.54
CA GLY A 201 -1.54 19.77 -8.92
C GLY A 201 -1.30 19.48 -10.40
N GLU A 202 -2.31 19.64 -11.26
CA GLU A 202 -2.20 19.35 -12.70
C GLU A 202 -1.82 20.59 -13.54
N THR A 203 -1.99 21.79 -12.99
CA THR A 203 -1.74 23.05 -13.70
C THR A 203 -1.03 24.07 -12.82
N ASN A 204 -0.24 24.96 -13.43
CA ASN A 204 0.43 26.03 -12.70
C ASN A 204 -0.60 26.99 -12.08
N ALA A 205 -0.38 27.35 -10.81
CA ALA A 205 -1.14 28.36 -10.11
C ALA A 205 -0.58 29.78 -10.38
N PRO A 206 -1.36 30.84 -10.10
CA PRO A 206 -0.83 32.20 -10.05
C PRO A 206 0.32 32.33 -9.03
N GLU A 207 1.28 33.22 -9.29
CA GLU A 207 2.50 33.37 -8.46
C GLU A 207 2.18 33.70 -7.00
N PHE A 208 1.07 34.41 -6.77
CA PHE A 208 0.62 34.73 -5.42
C PHE A 208 0.29 33.48 -4.59
N ILE A 209 -0.29 32.44 -5.20
CA ILE A 209 -0.61 31.17 -4.53
C ILE A 209 0.69 30.48 -4.10
N TYR A 210 1.67 30.37 -5.00
CA TYR A 210 2.99 29.82 -4.64
C TYR A 210 3.63 30.58 -3.51
N SER A 211 3.57 31.92 -3.54
CA SER A 211 4.14 32.74 -2.48
C SER A 211 3.52 32.48 -1.09
N LEU A 212 2.24 32.10 -1.02
CA LEU A 212 1.58 31.75 0.25
C LEU A 212 1.97 30.34 0.70
N ILE A 213 2.03 29.38 -0.23
CA ILE A 213 2.42 27.98 0.07
C ILE A 213 3.89 27.92 0.50
N ASP A 214 4.78 28.69 -0.12
CA ASP A 214 6.19 28.75 0.26
C ASP A 214 6.37 29.35 1.68
N ALA A 215 5.53 30.32 2.07
CA ALA A 215 5.53 30.83 3.45
C ALA A 215 5.05 29.75 4.43
N TYR A 216 3.96 29.07 4.09
CA TYR A 216 3.42 27.97 4.87
C TYR A 216 4.42 26.81 5.02
N GLU A 217 5.16 26.46 3.97
CA GLU A 217 6.21 25.43 4.02
C GLU A 217 7.30 25.79 5.03
N VAL A 218 7.78 27.04 5.01
CA VAL A 218 8.77 27.52 5.98
C VAL A 218 8.23 27.45 7.41
N GLU A 219 6.98 27.85 7.62
CA GLU A 219 6.34 27.86 8.95
C GLU A 219 6.07 26.43 9.48
N THR A 220 5.79 25.46 8.59
CA THR A 220 5.48 24.07 8.95
C THR A 220 6.69 23.13 8.93
N GLN A 221 7.84 23.57 8.42
CA GLN A 221 9.06 22.75 8.29
C GLN A 221 9.46 22.06 9.60
N GLY A 222 9.41 22.77 10.72
CA GLY A 222 9.75 22.21 12.04
C GLY A 222 8.81 21.07 12.45
N PHE A 223 7.51 21.21 12.20
CA PHE A 223 6.52 20.17 12.48
C PHE A 223 6.73 18.94 11.58
N LEU A 224 6.88 19.14 10.27
CA LEU A 224 7.05 18.06 9.31
C LEU A 224 8.31 17.23 9.59
N ASN A 225 9.42 17.89 9.93
CA ASN A 225 10.65 17.19 10.33
C ASN A 225 10.46 16.39 11.62
N ASN A 226 9.78 16.95 12.62
CA ASN A 226 9.51 16.23 13.87
C ASN A 226 8.62 14.99 13.67
N GLU A 227 7.58 15.09 12.83
CA GLU A 227 6.74 13.93 12.49
C GLU A 227 7.57 12.88 11.74
N PHE A 228 8.44 13.29 10.81
CA PHE A 228 9.32 12.34 10.10
C PHE A 228 10.31 11.64 11.04
N GLU A 229 10.98 12.37 11.93
CA GLU A 229 11.85 11.77 12.95
C GLU A 229 11.07 10.81 13.88
N GLY A 230 9.84 11.16 14.23
CA GLY A 230 8.94 10.30 14.97
C GLY A 230 8.62 9.01 14.22
N ALA A 231 8.31 9.11 12.93
CA ALA A 231 8.06 7.99 12.05
C ALA A 231 9.26 7.06 11.93
N GLN A 232 10.48 7.59 11.78
CA GLN A 232 11.72 6.79 11.74
C GLN A 232 11.92 5.99 13.02
N LYS A 233 11.70 6.61 14.19
CA LYS A 233 11.77 5.92 15.50
C LYS A 233 10.74 4.81 15.60
N LEU A 234 9.51 5.05 15.12
CA LEU A 234 8.45 4.06 15.10
C LEU A 234 8.76 2.91 14.13
N CYS A 235 9.30 3.19 12.94
CA CYS A 235 9.74 2.17 11.98
C CYS A 235 10.81 1.26 12.60
N ALA A 236 11.84 1.83 13.21
CA ALA A 236 12.87 1.07 13.93
C ALA A 236 12.29 0.22 15.07
N ALA A 237 11.33 0.76 15.84
CA ALA A 237 10.67 0.03 16.92
C ALA A 237 9.80 -1.13 16.40
N VAL A 238 9.09 -0.95 15.29
CA VAL A 238 8.32 -2.03 14.62
C VAL A 238 9.26 -3.16 14.18
N LEU A 239 10.40 -2.84 13.55
CA LEU A 239 11.38 -3.86 13.15
C LEU A 239 11.96 -4.61 14.35
N SER A 240 12.28 -3.91 15.43
CA SER A 240 12.77 -4.54 16.68
C SER A 240 11.72 -5.47 17.30
N ASN A 241 10.46 -5.05 17.33
CA ASN A 241 9.37 -5.89 17.82
C ASN A 241 9.16 -7.12 16.91
N ALA A 242 9.27 -6.96 15.60
CA ALA A 242 9.16 -8.07 14.65
C ALA A 242 10.30 -9.08 14.81
N ALA A 243 11.52 -8.62 15.08
CA ALA A 243 12.67 -9.48 15.35
C ALA A 243 12.55 -10.27 16.67
N SER A 244 11.90 -9.69 17.67
CA SER A 244 11.68 -10.32 18.99
C SER A 244 10.37 -11.11 19.10
N GLY A 245 9.51 -11.09 18.09
CA GLY A 245 8.18 -11.69 18.14
C GLY A 245 7.19 -10.95 19.06
N SER A 246 7.49 -9.70 19.40
CA SER A 246 6.64 -8.83 20.23
C SER A 246 5.50 -8.22 19.41
N SER A 247 4.46 -7.71 20.08
CA SER A 247 3.34 -7.05 19.40
C SER A 247 3.80 -5.83 18.58
N LEU A 248 3.33 -5.74 17.34
CA LEU A 248 3.61 -4.62 16.43
C LEU A 248 2.57 -3.49 16.54
N GLU A 249 1.36 -3.84 16.99
CA GLU A 249 0.16 -2.99 16.89
C GLU A 249 0.35 -1.59 17.50
N PRO A 250 0.92 -1.40 18.71
CA PRO A 250 0.99 -0.07 19.31
C PRO A 250 1.85 0.91 18.50
N ASN A 251 2.96 0.40 17.95
CA ASN A 251 3.86 1.20 17.14
C ASN A 251 3.31 1.42 15.73
N LEU A 252 2.61 0.45 15.15
CA LEU A 252 1.93 0.60 13.85
C LEU A 252 0.78 1.62 13.91
N SER A 253 -0.03 1.56 14.96
CA SER A 253 -1.12 2.53 15.20
C SER A 253 -0.57 3.94 15.36
N SER A 254 0.52 4.09 16.13
CA SER A 254 1.22 5.36 16.28
C SER A 254 1.83 5.85 14.95
N LEU A 255 2.43 4.95 14.16
CA LEU A 255 3.01 5.28 12.85
C LEU A 255 1.94 5.74 11.87
N ASN A 256 0.79 5.06 11.82
CA ASN A 256 -0.34 5.47 10.99
C ASN A 256 -0.83 6.87 11.37
N LYS A 257 -0.95 7.17 12.67
CA LYS A 257 -1.35 8.49 13.15
C LYS A 257 -0.36 9.60 12.74
N VAL A 258 0.93 9.38 12.98
CA VAL A 258 2.01 10.33 12.60
C VAL A 258 2.04 10.53 11.08
N SER A 259 1.90 9.45 10.30
CA SER A 259 1.88 9.52 8.83
C SER A 259 0.69 10.31 8.30
N ARG A 260 -0.50 10.13 8.88
CA ARG A 260 -1.70 10.90 8.52
C ARG A 260 -1.57 12.38 8.87
N ASN A 261 -1.01 12.69 10.04
CA ASN A 261 -0.74 14.07 10.45
C ASN A 261 0.26 14.75 9.50
N PHE A 262 1.37 14.07 9.21
CA PHE A 262 2.36 14.54 8.24
C PHE A 262 1.71 14.80 6.88
N ALA A 263 0.99 13.81 6.34
CA ALA A 263 0.35 13.92 5.02
C ALA A 263 -0.66 15.07 4.96
N LYS A 264 -1.48 15.26 6.01
CA LYS A 264 -2.44 16.37 6.12
C LYS A 264 -1.74 17.73 6.00
N VAL A 265 -0.64 17.93 6.73
CA VAL A 265 0.09 19.21 6.74
C VAL A 265 0.90 19.42 5.44
N ALA A 266 1.46 18.35 4.88
CA ALA A 266 2.29 18.40 3.68
C ALA A 266 1.48 18.50 2.37
N LYS A 267 0.20 18.12 2.36
CA LYS A 267 -0.65 18.10 1.16
C LYS A 267 -0.60 19.39 0.31
N PRO A 268 -0.80 20.61 0.85
CA PRO A 268 -0.74 21.83 0.03
C PRO A 268 0.63 22.03 -0.64
N ILE A 269 1.72 21.66 0.06
CA ILE A 269 3.08 21.73 -0.45
C ILE A 269 3.25 20.73 -1.60
N GLN A 270 2.79 19.49 -1.41
CA GLN A 270 2.84 18.45 -2.45
C GLN A 270 2.10 18.87 -3.73
N LEU A 271 0.91 19.47 -3.60
CA LEU A 271 0.14 19.98 -4.75
C LEU A 271 0.89 21.09 -5.50
N ALA A 272 1.51 22.04 -4.77
CA ALA A 272 2.31 23.09 -5.36
C ALA A 272 3.55 22.55 -6.08
N TYR A 273 4.24 21.58 -5.51
CA TYR A 273 5.39 20.92 -6.16
C TYR A 273 4.95 20.15 -7.42
N LYS A 274 3.91 19.32 -7.31
CA LYS A 274 3.35 18.55 -8.41
C LYS A 274 2.96 19.44 -9.60
N SER A 275 2.30 20.56 -9.33
CA SER A 275 1.90 21.53 -10.37
C SER A 275 3.06 22.09 -11.18
N ARG A 276 4.25 22.18 -10.56
CA ARG A 276 5.49 22.67 -11.16
C ARG A 276 6.34 21.55 -11.78
N GLY A 277 5.85 20.31 -11.77
CA GLY A 277 6.60 19.13 -12.20
C GLY A 277 7.75 18.75 -11.26
N LEU A 278 7.64 19.11 -9.99
CA LEU A 278 8.62 18.82 -8.93
C LEU A 278 8.03 17.87 -7.89
N GLU A 279 8.89 17.27 -7.07
CA GLU A 279 8.49 16.44 -5.94
C GLU A 279 9.00 17.06 -4.63
N HIS A 280 8.19 16.98 -3.57
CA HIS A 280 8.61 17.46 -2.24
C HIS A 280 9.50 16.41 -1.57
N ASP A 281 10.81 16.70 -1.48
CA ASP A 281 11.86 15.76 -1.04
C ASP A 281 11.56 15.10 0.31
N LEU A 282 11.06 15.85 1.29
CA LEU A 282 10.76 15.31 2.62
C LEU A 282 9.60 14.31 2.56
N SER A 283 8.54 14.61 1.79
CA SER A 283 7.43 13.67 1.59
C SER A 283 7.87 12.41 0.83
N LYS A 284 8.71 12.57 -0.20
CA LYS A 284 9.29 11.43 -0.94
C LYS A 284 10.10 10.54 -0.01
N THR A 285 11.01 11.12 0.77
CA THR A 285 11.85 10.40 1.72
C THR A 285 11.02 9.67 2.77
N TYR A 286 9.98 10.32 3.31
CA TYR A 286 9.05 9.71 4.25
C TYR A 286 8.36 8.47 3.64
N ALA A 287 7.81 8.61 2.44
CA ALA A 287 7.11 7.53 1.75
C ALA A 287 8.02 6.31 1.53
N TYR A 288 9.28 6.53 1.14
CA TYR A 288 10.25 5.45 0.97
C TYR A 288 10.70 4.80 2.29
N GLU A 289 10.72 5.53 3.41
CA GLU A 289 11.00 4.96 4.74
C GLU A 289 9.91 3.95 5.14
N VAL A 290 8.63 4.34 5.02
CA VAL A 290 7.49 3.45 5.33
C VAL A 290 7.43 2.25 4.37
N ARG A 291 7.74 2.46 3.10
CA ARG A 291 7.86 1.38 2.10
C ARG A 291 8.95 0.39 2.50
N SER A 292 10.11 0.90 2.92
CA SER A 292 11.23 0.05 3.36
C SER A 292 10.86 -0.80 4.57
N LEU A 293 10.11 -0.23 5.52
CA LEU A 293 9.53 -0.99 6.64
C LEU A 293 8.61 -2.12 6.16
N ALA A 294 7.68 -1.84 5.24
CA ALA A 294 6.74 -2.83 4.71
C ALA A 294 7.49 -4.00 4.03
N ILE A 295 8.51 -3.69 3.22
CA ILE A 295 9.37 -4.68 2.55
C ILE A 295 10.09 -5.56 3.57
N ASP A 296 10.70 -4.96 4.58
CA ASP A 296 11.45 -5.70 5.61
C ASP A 296 10.54 -6.60 6.46
N LEU A 297 9.34 -6.13 6.80
CA LEU A 297 8.34 -6.92 7.52
C LEU A 297 7.93 -8.18 6.75
N HIS A 298 7.74 -8.08 5.44
CA HIS A 298 7.46 -9.26 4.62
C HIS A 298 8.68 -10.17 4.50
N ASN A 299 9.80 -9.62 4.01
CA ASN A 299 10.97 -10.41 3.60
C ASN A 299 11.72 -11.04 4.77
N LYS A 300 11.82 -10.34 5.92
CA LYS A 300 12.65 -10.79 7.06
C LYS A 300 11.81 -11.36 8.21
N HIS A 301 10.52 -10.99 8.31
CA HIS A 301 9.70 -11.32 9.47
C HIS A 301 8.40 -12.08 9.15
N ASN A 302 8.17 -12.43 7.87
CA ASN A 302 6.98 -13.16 7.41
C ASN A 302 5.65 -12.48 7.79
N GLN A 303 5.66 -11.14 7.93
CA GLN A 303 4.51 -10.32 8.29
C GLN A 303 3.79 -9.82 7.02
N LEU A 304 3.28 -10.76 6.22
CA LEU A 304 2.62 -10.45 4.94
C LEU A 304 1.41 -9.51 5.08
N ASP A 305 0.55 -9.77 6.07
CA ASP A 305 -0.69 -9.00 6.25
C ASP A 305 -0.39 -7.56 6.67
N THR A 306 0.52 -7.38 7.62
CA THR A 306 1.00 -6.07 8.07
C THR A 306 1.71 -5.30 6.96
N SER A 307 2.52 -5.98 6.15
CA SER A 307 3.21 -5.39 5.01
C SER A 307 2.22 -4.85 3.97
N LEU A 308 1.17 -5.62 3.65
CA LEU A 308 0.12 -5.21 2.73
C LEU A 308 -0.69 -4.02 3.28
N GLU A 309 -1.02 -4.02 4.58
CA GLU A 309 -1.73 -2.90 5.22
C GLU A 309 -0.90 -1.60 5.17
N LEU A 310 0.39 -1.67 5.53
CA LEU A 310 1.29 -0.52 5.45
C LEU A 310 1.44 -0.01 4.01
N THR A 311 1.57 -0.91 3.03
CA THR A 311 1.68 -0.56 1.61
C THR A 311 0.45 0.23 1.15
N LYS A 312 -0.76 -0.22 1.52
CA LYS A 312 -2.02 0.48 1.20
C LYS A 312 -2.13 1.85 1.84
N ILE A 313 -1.77 1.98 3.11
CA ILE A 313 -1.77 3.27 3.81
C ILE A 313 -0.75 4.21 3.16
N ASN A 314 0.44 3.72 2.83
CA ASN A 314 1.48 4.52 2.19
C ASN A 314 1.03 5.03 0.81
N ARG A 315 0.39 4.16 0.01
CA ARG A 315 -0.25 4.52 -1.27
C ARG A 315 -1.32 5.60 -1.12
N GLU A 316 -2.19 5.46 -0.12
CA GLU A 316 -3.25 6.43 0.17
C GLU A 316 -2.66 7.82 0.47
N LEU A 317 -1.65 7.88 1.34
CA LEU A 317 -1.12 9.14 1.88
C LEU A 317 -0.18 9.90 0.93
N PHE A 318 0.47 9.21 -0.01
CA PHE A 318 1.48 9.79 -0.88
C PHE A 318 1.14 9.65 -2.38
N SER A 319 -0.16 9.69 -2.68
CA SER A 319 -0.69 9.56 -4.06
C SER A 319 -0.31 10.69 -5.01
N ASP A 320 0.21 11.82 -4.50
CA ASP A 320 0.68 12.94 -5.33
C ASP A 320 2.16 12.87 -5.69
N ILE A 321 2.86 11.78 -5.36
CA ILE A 321 4.28 11.56 -5.68
C ILE A 321 4.38 10.53 -6.81
N PRO A 322 4.50 10.94 -8.09
CA PRO A 322 4.33 10.05 -9.22
C PRO A 322 5.27 8.85 -9.23
N GLU A 323 6.58 9.07 -9.01
CA GLU A 323 7.57 7.97 -9.02
C GLU A 323 7.32 6.96 -7.90
N PHE A 324 6.74 7.41 -6.79
CA PHE A 324 6.43 6.56 -5.65
C PHE A 324 5.17 5.73 -5.87
N VAL A 325 4.13 6.32 -6.50
CA VAL A 325 2.86 5.63 -6.79
C VAL A 325 3.08 4.40 -7.67
N ASP A 326 3.87 4.53 -8.74
CA ASP A 326 4.15 3.38 -9.61
C ASP A 326 4.80 2.22 -8.83
N ARG A 327 5.70 2.54 -7.88
CA ARG A 327 6.40 1.54 -7.07
C ARG A 327 5.51 0.88 -6.03
N VAL A 328 4.68 1.66 -5.34
CA VAL A 328 3.82 1.11 -4.28
C VAL A 328 2.67 0.29 -4.88
N ASP A 329 2.22 0.61 -6.10
CA ASP A 329 1.24 -0.19 -6.85
C ASP A 329 1.81 -1.55 -7.24
N GLU A 330 3.05 -1.59 -7.77
CA GLU A 330 3.78 -2.85 -8.02
C GLU A 330 3.92 -3.69 -6.74
N ASP A 331 4.29 -3.07 -5.62
CA ASP A 331 4.44 -3.76 -4.33
C ASP A 331 3.10 -4.34 -3.84
N GLU A 332 2.01 -3.57 -3.95
CA GLU A 332 0.67 -4.02 -3.54
C GLU A 332 0.22 -5.23 -4.36
N GLU A 333 0.38 -5.20 -5.69
CA GLU A 333 0.03 -6.33 -6.57
C GLU A 333 0.78 -7.61 -6.18
N ILE A 334 2.08 -7.50 -5.92
CA ILE A 334 2.93 -8.63 -5.49
C ILE A 334 2.46 -9.20 -4.16
N LEU A 335 2.21 -8.34 -3.16
CA LEU A 335 1.78 -8.76 -1.82
C LEU A 335 0.38 -9.40 -1.85
N VAL A 336 -0.53 -8.88 -2.69
CA VAL A 336 -1.84 -9.48 -2.92
C VAL A 336 -1.69 -10.88 -3.52
N GLN A 337 -0.82 -11.06 -4.52
CA GLN A 337 -0.57 -12.37 -5.10
C GLN A 337 -0.01 -13.36 -4.07
N PHE A 338 0.94 -12.94 -3.23
CA PHE A 338 1.45 -13.78 -2.14
C PHE A 338 0.36 -14.18 -1.15
N LYS A 339 -0.60 -13.29 -0.87
CA LYS A 339 -1.73 -13.61 0.02
C LYS A 339 -2.64 -14.65 -0.61
N VAL A 340 -2.94 -14.53 -1.90
CA VAL A 340 -3.72 -15.52 -2.66
C VAL A 340 -3.02 -16.89 -2.65
N ASP A 341 -1.72 -16.92 -2.95
CA ASP A 341 -0.94 -18.16 -2.97
C ASP A 341 -0.88 -18.83 -1.60
N LYS A 342 -0.74 -18.04 -0.53
CA LYS A 342 -0.74 -18.54 0.85
C LYS A 342 -2.09 -19.18 1.20
N ASN A 343 -3.20 -18.52 0.86
CA ASN A 343 -4.53 -19.05 1.12
C ASN A 343 -4.78 -20.34 0.33
N LYS A 344 -4.40 -20.36 -0.96
CA LYS A 344 -4.53 -21.56 -1.80
C LYS A 344 -3.72 -22.72 -1.25
N ARG A 345 -2.48 -22.50 -0.81
CA ARG A 345 -1.68 -23.56 -0.16
C ARG A 345 -2.36 -24.08 1.11
N GLN A 346 -2.94 -23.20 1.92
CA GLN A 346 -3.68 -23.62 3.12
C GLN A 346 -4.93 -24.45 2.76
N GLU A 347 -5.65 -24.08 1.71
CA GLU A 347 -6.80 -24.84 1.20
C GLU A 347 -6.35 -26.21 0.66
N ASP A 348 -5.30 -26.26 -0.14
CA ASP A 348 -4.71 -27.50 -0.67
C ASP A 348 -4.25 -28.42 0.47
N ASP A 349 -3.58 -27.87 1.50
CA ASP A 349 -3.13 -28.62 2.68
C ASP A 349 -4.31 -29.17 3.50
N GLN A 350 -5.38 -28.37 3.68
CA GLN A 350 -6.60 -28.80 4.36
C GLN A 350 -7.34 -29.88 3.56
N GLN A 351 -7.43 -29.71 2.25
CA GLN A 351 -8.06 -30.69 1.37
C GLN A 351 -7.27 -32.00 1.38
N TRP A 352 -5.94 -31.95 1.29
CA TRP A 352 -5.10 -33.14 1.41
C TRP A 352 -5.26 -33.82 2.77
N ALA A 353 -5.28 -33.05 3.87
CA ALA A 353 -5.50 -33.59 5.21
C ALA A 353 -6.86 -34.30 5.33
N SER A 354 -7.93 -33.72 4.77
CA SER A 354 -9.26 -34.34 4.70
C SER A 354 -9.23 -35.63 3.87
N ASP A 355 -8.58 -35.58 2.71
CA ASP A 355 -8.52 -36.70 1.77
C ASP A 355 -7.85 -37.94 2.37
N ILE A 356 -6.83 -37.78 3.21
CA ILE A 356 -6.13 -38.92 3.83
C ILE A 356 -6.71 -39.34 5.19
N THR A 357 -7.50 -38.47 5.84
CA THR A 357 -7.98 -38.75 7.19
C THR A 357 -9.01 -39.89 7.18
N TYR A 358 -8.85 -40.83 8.10
CA TYR A 358 -9.74 -41.97 8.28
C TYR A 358 -9.72 -42.46 9.73
N SER A 359 -10.86 -42.98 10.22
CA SER A 359 -10.95 -43.63 11.53
C SER A 359 -12.01 -44.73 11.52
N ALA A 360 -11.67 -45.90 12.07
CA ALA A 360 -12.63 -46.98 12.30
C ALA A 360 -12.26 -47.84 13.50
N GLU A 361 -13.25 -48.29 14.27
CA GLU A 361 -13.05 -49.26 15.36
C GLU A 361 -12.99 -50.69 14.82
N ILE A 362 -11.91 -51.42 15.06
CA ILE A 362 -11.70 -52.82 14.66
C ILE A 362 -11.89 -53.73 15.87
N GLY A 363 -12.74 -54.75 15.74
CA GLY A 363 -13.03 -55.74 16.79
C GLY A 363 -14.52 -55.80 17.18
N LEU A 364 -14.93 -56.88 17.85
CA LEU A 364 -16.31 -57.12 18.27
C LEU A 364 -16.54 -56.80 19.76
N VAL A 365 -15.67 -57.32 20.64
CA VAL A 365 -15.79 -57.19 22.11
C VAL A 365 -14.76 -56.20 22.65
N PHE A 366 -13.51 -56.31 22.21
CA PHE A 366 -12.46 -55.32 22.44
C PHE A 366 -12.22 -54.59 21.12
N LYS A 367 -12.40 -53.27 21.12
CA LYS A 367 -12.29 -52.44 19.92
C LYS A 367 -11.01 -51.62 19.97
N GLU A 368 -10.23 -51.70 18.90
CA GLU A 368 -9.04 -50.87 18.70
C GLU A 368 -9.31 -49.87 17.56
N ALA A 369 -8.90 -48.62 17.73
CA ALA A 369 -9.04 -47.63 16.67
C ALA A 369 -7.93 -47.82 15.62
N LEU A 370 -8.35 -48.02 14.37
CA LEU A 370 -7.51 -47.85 13.19
C LEU A 370 -7.68 -46.41 12.70
N THR A 371 -6.60 -45.63 12.71
CA THR A 371 -6.63 -44.23 12.27
C THR A 371 -5.56 -43.91 11.25
N LEU A 372 -5.85 -42.94 10.39
CA LEU A 372 -4.90 -42.30 9.48
C LEU A 372 -5.18 -40.81 9.48
N SER A 373 -4.14 -39.99 9.52
CA SER A 373 -4.21 -38.52 9.49
C SER A 373 -2.86 -37.94 9.06
N PRO A 374 -2.72 -36.62 8.88
CA PRO A 374 -1.41 -35.99 8.65
C PRO A 374 -0.36 -36.32 9.73
N LYS A 375 -0.78 -36.69 10.95
CA LYS A 375 0.13 -37.08 12.04
C LYS A 375 0.68 -38.50 11.90
N GLY A 376 0.10 -39.34 11.04
CA GLY A 376 0.48 -40.74 10.90
C GLY A 376 -0.68 -41.73 10.86
N ALA A 377 -0.33 -43.00 10.75
CA ALA A 377 -1.25 -44.14 10.85
C ALA A 377 -1.11 -44.80 12.24
N SER A 378 -2.23 -45.15 12.88
CA SER A 378 -2.21 -45.77 14.21
C SER A 378 -3.11 -47.00 14.29
N TYR A 379 -2.65 -48.00 15.04
CA TYR A 379 -3.41 -49.20 15.39
C TYR A 379 -2.76 -49.93 16.58
N GLY A 380 -3.55 -50.60 17.42
CA GLY A 380 -3.04 -51.39 18.55
C GLY A 380 -2.17 -50.60 19.54
N GLY A 381 -2.51 -49.33 19.79
CA GLY A 381 -1.77 -48.45 20.71
C GLY A 381 -0.44 -47.90 20.17
N LYS A 382 -0.10 -48.16 18.91
CA LYS A 382 1.09 -47.60 18.24
C LYS A 382 0.71 -46.59 17.16
N THR A 383 1.55 -45.58 16.98
CA THR A 383 1.41 -44.54 15.94
C THR A 383 2.69 -44.48 15.12
N TYR A 384 2.53 -44.46 13.80
CA TYR A 384 3.60 -44.37 12.82
C TYR A 384 3.45 -43.04 12.07
N PRO A 385 4.33 -42.04 12.32
CA PRO A 385 4.42 -40.83 11.50
C PRO A 385 4.49 -41.15 10.00
N LEU A 386 3.87 -40.34 9.14
CA LEU A 386 3.76 -40.65 7.71
C LEU A 386 5.12 -40.80 7.02
N ASP A 387 6.12 -40.03 7.45
CA ASP A 387 7.51 -40.07 6.98
C ASP A 387 8.27 -41.33 7.43
N SER A 388 7.91 -41.91 8.58
CA SER A 388 8.55 -43.13 9.10
C SER A 388 8.02 -44.43 8.49
N ILE A 389 6.82 -44.41 7.91
CA ILE A 389 6.20 -45.61 7.29
C ILE A 389 6.99 -46.01 6.05
N THR A 390 7.79 -47.07 6.13
CA THR A 390 8.58 -47.57 4.99
C THR A 390 8.02 -48.87 4.42
N ARG A 391 7.01 -49.44 5.07
CA ARG A 391 6.43 -50.75 4.73
C ARG A 391 4.92 -50.65 4.76
N ILE A 392 4.28 -50.99 3.64
CA ILE A 392 2.82 -51.14 3.54
C ILE A 392 2.46 -52.42 2.78
N GLY A 393 1.29 -52.97 3.04
CA GLY A 393 0.72 -54.03 2.23
C GLY A 393 -0.65 -54.46 2.71
N TRP A 394 -1.37 -55.17 1.85
CA TRP A 394 -2.75 -55.56 2.12
C TRP A 394 -3.19 -56.70 1.21
N GLY A 395 -4.29 -57.37 1.56
CA GLY A 395 -4.82 -58.48 0.79
C GLY A 395 -6.11 -59.03 1.38
N ALA A 396 -6.79 -59.87 0.61
CA ALA A 396 -8.09 -60.46 0.97
C ALA A 396 -8.06 -61.98 0.77
N VAL A 397 -8.51 -62.74 1.78
CA VAL A 397 -8.57 -64.20 1.75
C VAL A 397 -10.04 -64.63 1.83
N ARG A 398 -10.53 -65.28 0.77
CA ARG A 398 -11.89 -65.85 0.74
C ARG A 398 -11.86 -67.21 1.43
N ASN A 399 -12.69 -67.37 2.45
CA ASN A 399 -12.82 -68.62 3.19
C ASN A 399 -14.01 -69.44 2.67
N SER A 400 -13.87 -70.76 2.67
CA SER A 400 -14.97 -71.67 2.41
C SER A 400 -14.86 -72.91 3.30
N VAL A 401 -16.00 -73.47 3.71
CA VAL A 401 -16.08 -74.75 4.43
C VAL A 401 -16.97 -75.66 3.60
N ASN A 402 -16.45 -76.82 3.18
CA ASN A 402 -17.15 -77.77 2.30
C ASN A 402 -17.69 -77.11 1.00
N GLY A 403 -16.96 -76.15 0.43
CA GLY A 403 -17.35 -75.44 -0.79
C GLY A 403 -18.36 -74.29 -0.58
N ILE A 404 -18.83 -74.04 0.65
CA ILE A 404 -19.72 -72.93 0.97
C ILE A 404 -18.88 -71.72 1.42
N PRO A 405 -18.98 -70.54 0.77
CA PRO A 405 -18.29 -69.33 1.19
C PRO A 405 -18.68 -68.89 2.60
N THR A 406 -17.70 -68.72 3.50
CA THR A 406 -17.92 -68.30 4.90
C THR A 406 -17.52 -66.84 5.18
N GLY A 407 -17.18 -66.10 4.12
CA GLY A 407 -16.79 -64.70 4.16
C GLY A 407 -15.37 -64.45 3.66
N THR A 408 -14.95 -63.19 3.69
CA THR A 408 -13.61 -62.76 3.29
C THR A 408 -12.93 -62.08 4.47
N ASP A 409 -11.71 -62.51 4.78
CA ASP A 409 -10.85 -61.84 5.75
C ASP A 409 -9.94 -60.86 5.00
N TYR A 410 -9.98 -59.60 5.41
CA TYR A 410 -9.13 -58.54 4.87
C TYR A 410 -8.01 -58.25 5.86
N THR A 411 -6.78 -58.22 5.36
CA THR A 411 -5.59 -57.90 6.15
C THR A 411 -4.90 -56.68 5.55
N ILE A 412 -4.53 -55.74 6.43
CA ILE A 412 -3.74 -54.55 6.10
C ILE A 412 -2.55 -54.53 7.05
N PHE A 413 -1.38 -54.13 6.57
CA PHE A 413 -0.25 -53.83 7.43
C PHE A 413 0.48 -52.57 6.98
N PHE A 414 1.00 -51.85 7.97
CA PHE A 414 1.84 -50.68 7.78
C PHE A 414 2.86 -50.59 8.91
N GLY A 415 4.03 -50.03 8.65
CA GLY A 415 5.09 -49.96 9.63
C GLY A 415 6.33 -49.22 9.17
N ASP A 416 7.26 -49.05 10.11
CA ASP A 416 8.58 -48.48 9.87
C ASP A 416 9.62 -49.60 9.62
N ALA A 417 10.91 -49.27 9.70
CA ALA A 417 11.98 -50.24 9.49
C ALA A 417 12.05 -51.33 10.57
N ASN A 418 11.50 -51.08 11.77
CA ASN A 418 11.68 -51.87 12.98
C ASN A 418 10.41 -52.62 13.40
N THR A 419 9.25 -52.01 13.24
CA THR A 419 7.97 -52.53 13.72
C THR A 419 6.84 -52.35 12.72
N GLN A 420 5.81 -53.19 12.82
CA GLN A 420 4.67 -53.20 11.92
C GLN A 420 3.37 -53.42 12.70
N ALA A 421 2.33 -52.66 12.36
CA ALA A 421 0.95 -52.96 12.74
C ALA A 421 0.29 -53.85 11.68
N THR A 422 -0.49 -54.83 12.12
CA THR A 422 -1.29 -55.68 11.24
C THR A 422 -2.74 -55.66 11.69
N VAL A 423 -3.62 -55.21 10.80
CA VAL A 423 -5.06 -55.09 11.01
C VAL A 423 -5.75 -56.25 10.29
N SER A 424 -6.69 -56.91 10.96
CA SER A 424 -7.58 -57.90 10.34
C SER A 424 -9.04 -57.48 10.53
N THR A 425 -9.82 -57.49 9.44
CA THR A 425 -11.23 -57.08 9.46
C THR A 425 -12.04 -57.91 8.47
N LYS A 426 -13.33 -58.15 8.78
CA LYS A 426 -14.30 -58.72 7.83
C LYS A 426 -15.05 -57.65 7.02
N ARG A 427 -14.83 -56.37 7.33
CA ARG A 427 -15.51 -55.24 6.71
C ARG A 427 -14.74 -54.76 5.47
N GLN A 428 -15.29 -55.07 4.29
CA GLN A 428 -14.70 -54.70 3.00
C GLN A 428 -14.57 -53.18 2.82
N ASN A 429 -15.57 -52.41 3.26
CA ASN A 429 -15.54 -50.95 3.15
C ASN A 429 -14.35 -50.34 3.92
N VAL A 430 -14.10 -50.81 5.15
CA VAL A 430 -12.95 -50.37 5.95
C VAL A 430 -11.65 -50.73 5.29
N TYR A 431 -11.58 -51.92 4.68
CA TYR A 431 -10.41 -52.35 3.94
C TYR A 431 -10.11 -51.43 2.75
N GLN A 432 -11.09 -51.24 1.85
CA GLN A 432 -10.92 -50.45 0.63
C GLN A 432 -10.57 -49.00 0.96
N GLU A 433 -11.36 -48.36 1.82
CA GLU A 433 -11.18 -46.94 2.13
C GLU A 433 -9.84 -46.67 2.83
N PHE A 434 -9.44 -47.52 3.77
CA PHE A 434 -8.15 -47.35 4.44
C PHE A 434 -6.98 -47.60 3.50
N THR A 435 -7.01 -48.65 2.65
CA THR A 435 -5.89 -48.92 1.73
C THR A 435 -5.73 -47.82 0.69
N ASP A 436 -6.83 -47.28 0.17
CA ASP A 436 -6.79 -46.19 -0.80
C ASP A 436 -6.20 -44.93 -0.18
N LYS A 437 -6.63 -44.56 1.05
CA LYS A 437 -6.10 -43.41 1.78
C LYS A 437 -4.65 -43.63 2.24
N LEU A 438 -4.27 -44.83 2.66
CA LEU A 438 -2.90 -45.17 3.02
C LEU A 438 -1.96 -45.05 1.80
N LEU A 439 -2.39 -45.54 0.64
CA LEU A 439 -1.63 -45.40 -0.60
C LEU A 439 -1.50 -43.94 -1.02
N LYS A 440 -2.54 -43.12 -0.86
CA LYS A 440 -2.48 -41.66 -1.10
C LYS A 440 -1.53 -40.95 -0.13
N ALA A 441 -1.52 -41.37 1.14
CA ALA A 441 -0.71 -40.74 2.19
C ALA A 441 0.79 -41.05 2.08
N VAL A 442 1.16 -42.29 1.76
CA VAL A 442 2.58 -42.72 1.77
C VAL A 442 3.05 -43.43 0.51
N GLY A 443 2.13 -43.93 -0.33
CA GLY A 443 2.47 -44.77 -1.48
C GLY A 443 3.36 -44.05 -2.48
N ILE A 444 2.99 -42.84 -2.92
CA ILE A 444 3.79 -42.06 -3.89
C ILE A 444 5.19 -41.79 -3.34
N ARG A 445 5.32 -41.42 -2.06
CA ARG A 445 6.62 -41.21 -1.42
C ARG A 445 7.49 -42.47 -1.50
N ILE A 446 6.95 -43.63 -1.10
CA ILE A 446 7.69 -44.90 -1.14
C ILE A 446 8.07 -45.28 -2.59
N ILE A 447 7.20 -45.03 -3.58
CA ILE A 447 7.55 -45.28 -5.00
C ILE A 447 8.72 -44.39 -5.43
N THR A 448 8.68 -43.09 -5.13
CA THR A 448 9.73 -42.15 -5.52
C THR A 448 11.06 -42.47 -4.83
N GLU A 449 11.03 -42.78 -3.53
CA GLU A 449 12.20 -43.24 -2.78
C GLU A 449 12.77 -44.55 -3.37
N MET A 450 11.90 -45.50 -3.73
CA MET A 450 12.29 -46.76 -4.37
C MET A 450 12.98 -46.50 -5.72
N ALA A 451 12.38 -45.69 -6.59
CA ALA A 451 12.95 -45.38 -7.89
C ALA A 451 14.28 -44.63 -7.79
N ALA A 452 14.39 -43.65 -6.88
CA ALA A 452 15.64 -42.92 -6.64
C ALA A 452 16.75 -43.85 -6.12
N TYR A 453 16.41 -44.74 -5.18
CA TYR A 453 17.36 -45.71 -4.62
C TYR A 453 17.90 -46.67 -5.68
N LEU A 454 17.03 -47.17 -6.57
CA LEU A 454 17.42 -48.02 -7.70
C LEU A 454 18.26 -47.24 -8.73
N LYS A 455 17.87 -46.00 -9.08
CA LYS A 455 18.61 -45.13 -10.01
C LYS A 455 20.04 -44.86 -9.55
N ALA A 456 20.27 -44.78 -8.24
CA ALA A 456 21.60 -44.63 -7.64
C ALA A 456 22.48 -45.90 -7.75
N GLY A 457 22.00 -46.96 -8.40
CA GLY A 457 22.75 -48.20 -8.64
C GLY A 457 22.56 -49.28 -7.56
N ASN A 458 21.74 -49.01 -6.54
CA ASN A 458 21.44 -50.00 -5.51
C ASN A 458 20.43 -51.04 -5.99
N SER A 459 20.25 -52.09 -5.21
CA SER A 459 19.21 -53.11 -5.44
C SER A 459 18.33 -53.32 -4.23
N MET A 460 17.11 -53.80 -4.48
CA MET A 460 16.15 -54.13 -3.44
C MET A 460 15.75 -55.60 -3.51
N SER A 461 15.78 -56.28 -2.37
CA SER A 461 15.37 -57.67 -2.26
C SER A 461 13.89 -57.78 -1.86
N PHE A 462 13.10 -58.46 -2.70
CA PHE A 462 11.72 -58.84 -2.46
C PHE A 462 11.63 -60.37 -2.41
N ARG A 463 11.81 -60.93 -1.20
CA ARG A 463 11.88 -62.39 -0.98
C ARG A 463 12.94 -63.04 -1.87
N GLU A 464 12.51 -63.74 -2.91
CA GLU A 464 13.37 -64.48 -3.85
C GLU A 464 13.76 -63.67 -5.09
N MET A 465 13.27 -62.43 -5.21
CA MET A 465 13.60 -61.50 -6.28
C MET A 465 14.55 -60.43 -5.78
N THR A 466 15.53 -60.07 -6.60
CA THR A 466 16.36 -58.88 -6.40
C THR A 466 16.12 -57.96 -7.58
N VAL A 467 15.73 -56.72 -7.29
CA VAL A 467 15.32 -55.71 -8.25
C VAL A 467 16.44 -54.67 -8.35
N TRP A 468 16.91 -54.40 -9.57
CA TRP A 468 17.77 -53.27 -9.91
C TRP A 468 16.99 -52.33 -10.83
N ASP A 469 17.56 -51.16 -11.12
CA ASP A 469 16.93 -50.22 -12.03
C ASP A 469 16.70 -50.83 -13.43
N ASP A 470 17.65 -51.60 -13.96
CA ASP A 470 17.66 -52.11 -15.35
C ASP A 470 17.32 -53.60 -15.51
N ARG A 471 17.24 -54.36 -14.40
CA ARG A 471 17.05 -55.82 -14.41
C ARG A 471 16.48 -56.35 -13.10
N VAL A 472 16.07 -57.62 -13.11
CA VAL A 472 15.56 -58.34 -11.94
C VAL A 472 15.97 -59.81 -11.97
N THR A 473 16.15 -60.44 -10.80
CA THR A 473 16.31 -61.90 -10.72
C THR A 473 14.97 -62.61 -10.56
N LEU A 474 14.74 -63.64 -11.39
CA LEU A 474 13.60 -64.54 -11.35
C LEU A 474 14.06 -65.99 -11.14
N LYS A 475 13.15 -66.87 -10.72
CA LYS A 475 13.42 -68.32 -10.61
C LYS A 475 13.05 -69.06 -11.89
N ARG A 476 13.99 -69.87 -12.41
CA ARG A 476 13.68 -70.90 -13.41
C ARG A 476 13.34 -72.21 -12.70
N HIS A 477 12.10 -72.67 -12.84
CA HIS A 477 11.59 -73.89 -12.24
C HIS A 477 11.97 -75.12 -13.06
N LYS A 478 12.70 -76.06 -12.46
CA LYS A 478 13.11 -77.34 -13.05
C LYS A 478 12.40 -78.50 -12.35
N MET A 479 12.49 -79.70 -12.93
CA MET A 479 11.92 -80.92 -12.34
C MET A 479 12.48 -81.21 -10.94
N PHE A 480 13.70 -80.72 -10.65
CA PHE A 480 14.34 -80.74 -9.34
C PHE A 480 15.06 -79.40 -9.09
N GLY A 481 14.48 -78.55 -8.23
CA GLY A 481 15.06 -77.27 -7.82
C GLY A 481 14.73 -76.09 -8.71
N ALA A 482 15.25 -74.92 -8.32
CA ALA A 482 15.13 -73.67 -9.06
C ALA A 482 16.49 -72.96 -9.10
N GLU A 483 16.78 -72.27 -10.21
CA GLU A 483 17.98 -71.44 -10.35
C GLU A 483 17.61 -69.98 -10.61
N ASP A 484 18.47 -69.06 -10.19
CA ASP A 484 18.29 -67.63 -10.45
C ASP A 484 18.64 -67.29 -11.89
N VAL A 485 17.74 -66.57 -12.54
CA VAL A 485 17.91 -66.02 -13.88
C VAL A 485 17.74 -64.51 -13.81
N THR A 486 18.78 -63.77 -14.18
CA THR A 486 18.71 -62.31 -14.29
C THR A 486 18.09 -61.94 -15.63
N CYS A 487 17.01 -61.19 -15.61
CA CYS A 487 16.26 -60.79 -16.79
C CYS A 487 16.18 -59.26 -16.89
N PRO A 488 16.38 -58.66 -18.08
CA PRO A 488 16.08 -57.25 -18.30
C PRO A 488 14.56 -57.01 -18.31
N TRP A 489 14.12 -55.79 -17.99
CA TRP A 489 12.68 -55.45 -17.95
C TRP A 489 11.95 -55.68 -19.28
N SER A 490 12.64 -55.52 -20.41
CA SER A 490 12.09 -55.69 -21.76
C SER A 490 11.65 -57.11 -22.09
N GLU A 491 12.09 -58.11 -21.33
CA GLU A 491 11.78 -59.53 -21.56
C GLU A 491 10.68 -60.05 -20.64
N LEU A 492 10.07 -59.19 -19.82
CA LEU A 492 9.19 -59.59 -18.72
C LEU A 492 7.74 -59.22 -18.96
N GLN A 493 6.86 -60.00 -18.34
CA GLN A 493 5.43 -59.76 -18.24
C GLN A 493 5.01 -59.82 -16.77
N ILE A 494 3.99 -59.03 -16.43
CA ILE A 494 3.50 -58.83 -15.07
C ILE A 494 2.00 -59.12 -14.99
N TRP A 495 1.59 -59.94 -14.02
CA TRP A 495 0.18 -60.23 -13.75
C TRP A 495 -0.05 -60.52 -12.26
N SER A 496 -1.31 -60.59 -11.87
CA SER A 496 -1.68 -60.85 -10.47
C SER A 496 -2.64 -62.02 -10.42
N SER A 497 -2.38 -62.99 -9.56
CA SER A 497 -3.22 -64.19 -9.40
C SER A 497 -3.08 -64.76 -7.99
N GLY A 498 -4.14 -65.36 -7.45
CA GLY A 498 -4.09 -66.06 -6.15
C GLY A 498 -3.50 -65.23 -5.00
N GLY A 499 -3.76 -63.93 -4.95
CA GLY A 499 -3.23 -63.04 -3.88
C GLY A 499 -1.72 -62.79 -3.96
N SER A 500 -1.11 -62.98 -5.13
CA SER A 500 0.32 -62.71 -5.37
C SER A 500 0.52 -61.93 -6.66
N LEU A 501 1.55 -61.08 -6.65
CA LEU A 501 2.14 -60.51 -7.86
C LEU A 501 3.03 -61.56 -8.53
N TYR A 502 2.94 -61.66 -9.85
CA TYR A 502 3.80 -62.50 -10.66
C TYR A 502 4.61 -61.64 -11.62
N LEU A 503 5.90 -61.97 -11.71
CA LEU A 503 6.78 -61.48 -12.77
C LEU A 503 7.37 -62.69 -13.47
N GLY A 504 7.20 -62.77 -14.79
CA GLY A 504 7.60 -63.93 -15.58
C GLY A 504 8.21 -63.52 -16.91
N HIS A 505 9.00 -64.41 -17.50
CA HIS A 505 9.59 -64.18 -18.81
C HIS A 505 8.51 -64.30 -19.91
N THR A 506 8.61 -63.46 -20.93
CA THR A 506 7.64 -63.40 -22.05
C THR A 506 7.70 -64.63 -22.96
N LYS A 507 8.86 -65.29 -23.07
CA LYS A 507 9.08 -66.44 -23.97
C LYS A 507 9.31 -67.78 -23.26
N ASP A 508 9.47 -67.80 -21.94
CA ASP A 508 9.78 -69.02 -21.18
C ASP A 508 8.92 -69.07 -19.91
N ASN A 509 7.85 -69.86 -19.97
CA ASN A 509 6.89 -70.00 -18.88
C ASN A 509 7.45 -70.71 -17.64
N LYS A 510 8.65 -71.28 -17.70
CA LYS A 510 9.33 -71.87 -16.54
C LYS A 510 10.09 -70.82 -15.74
N ILE A 511 10.26 -69.60 -16.25
CA ILE A 511 10.96 -68.50 -15.56
C ILE A 511 9.92 -67.54 -14.99
N TYR A 512 9.69 -67.63 -13.68
CA TYR A 512 8.83 -66.69 -12.98
C TYR A 512 9.14 -66.68 -11.48
N SER A 513 8.89 -65.53 -10.85
CA SER A 513 8.87 -65.39 -9.40
C SER A 513 7.55 -64.78 -8.94
N THR A 514 7.18 -65.05 -7.69
CA THR A 514 5.91 -64.63 -7.11
C THR A 514 6.13 -63.87 -5.81
N LEU A 515 5.44 -62.75 -5.63
CA LEU A 515 5.42 -61.97 -4.41
C LEU A 515 4.03 -62.01 -3.79
N PRO A 516 3.78 -62.83 -2.75
CA PRO A 516 2.51 -62.82 -2.05
C PRO A 516 2.28 -61.48 -1.36
N TYR A 517 1.16 -60.81 -1.65
CA TYR A 517 0.89 -59.45 -1.17
C TYR A 517 0.88 -59.34 0.37
N LEU A 518 0.37 -60.38 1.05
CA LEU A 518 0.31 -60.42 2.52
C LEU A 518 1.62 -60.81 3.19
N LYS A 519 2.63 -61.27 2.44
CA LYS A 519 3.93 -61.72 2.99
C LYS A 519 5.11 -60.90 2.50
N THR A 520 4.85 -59.88 1.68
CA THR A 520 5.88 -59.08 1.02
C THR A 520 5.52 -57.61 1.18
N ALA A 521 6.25 -56.91 2.05
CA ALA A 521 6.08 -55.47 2.18
C ALA A 521 6.35 -54.78 0.83
N ASN A 522 5.54 -53.77 0.52
CA ASN A 522 5.63 -52.96 -0.68
C ASN A 522 5.47 -53.73 -2.00
N ALA A 523 4.92 -54.96 -2.00
CA ALA A 523 4.65 -55.67 -3.26
C ALA A 523 3.66 -54.92 -4.16
N HIS A 524 2.62 -54.30 -3.59
CA HIS A 524 1.70 -53.42 -4.33
C HIS A 524 2.42 -52.18 -4.88
N VAL A 525 3.31 -51.59 -4.10
CA VAL A 525 4.10 -50.40 -4.48
C VAL A 525 5.05 -50.73 -5.65
N LEU A 526 5.77 -51.85 -5.55
CA LEU A 526 6.63 -52.34 -6.63
C LEU A 526 5.81 -52.67 -7.89
N GLU A 527 4.66 -53.31 -7.75
CA GLU A 527 3.76 -53.57 -8.86
C GLU A 527 3.35 -52.27 -9.57
N MET A 528 2.97 -51.23 -8.81
CA MET A 528 2.61 -49.92 -9.37
C MET A 528 3.77 -49.32 -10.16
N LEU A 529 5.00 -49.36 -9.61
CA LEU A 529 6.20 -48.88 -10.30
C LEU A 529 6.45 -49.63 -11.61
N ILE A 530 6.43 -50.97 -11.57
CA ILE A 530 6.67 -51.80 -12.77
C ILE A 530 5.58 -51.54 -13.83
N ARG A 531 4.30 -51.52 -13.42
CA ARG A 531 3.19 -51.26 -14.35
C ARG A 531 3.27 -49.87 -14.95
N ALA A 532 3.69 -48.86 -14.19
CA ALA A 532 3.88 -47.51 -14.70
C ALA A 532 5.05 -47.46 -15.70
N ALA A 533 6.16 -48.14 -15.40
CA ALA A 533 7.30 -48.24 -16.29
C ALA A 533 6.96 -48.95 -17.61
N PHE A 534 6.21 -50.05 -17.56
CA PHE A 534 5.83 -50.84 -18.73
C PHE A 534 4.88 -50.09 -19.69
N LYS A 535 4.26 -48.99 -19.24
CA LYS A 535 3.49 -48.10 -20.11
C LYS A 535 4.38 -47.19 -20.98
N LYS A 536 5.66 -47.01 -20.64
CA LYS A 536 6.59 -46.19 -21.43
C LYS A 536 7.22 -47.02 -22.56
N PRO A 537 7.02 -46.67 -23.84
CA PRO A 537 7.63 -47.39 -24.95
C PRO A 537 9.16 -47.38 -24.87
N GLY A 538 9.78 -48.55 -25.04
CA GLY A 538 11.24 -48.66 -25.04
C GLY A 538 11.91 -48.53 -23.67
N MET A 539 11.14 -48.60 -22.58
CA MET A 539 11.68 -48.55 -21.22
C MET A 539 12.70 -49.68 -20.98
N THR A 540 13.84 -49.29 -20.43
CA THR A 540 14.92 -50.20 -20.00
C THR A 540 15.21 -50.08 -18.51
N LYS A 541 14.72 -49.03 -17.84
CA LYS A 541 14.96 -48.75 -16.42
C LYS A 541 13.68 -48.34 -15.69
N LEU A 542 13.47 -48.81 -14.46
CA LEU A 542 12.28 -48.45 -13.67
C LEU A 542 12.24 -46.96 -13.36
N SER A 543 13.40 -46.35 -13.12
CA SER A 543 13.55 -44.93 -12.82
C SER A 543 13.10 -44.00 -13.96
N GLN A 544 13.10 -44.48 -15.21
CA GLN A 544 12.57 -43.74 -16.36
C GLN A 544 11.09 -43.39 -16.20
N THR A 545 10.36 -44.02 -15.29
CA THR A 545 8.96 -43.67 -14.99
C THR A 545 8.80 -42.19 -14.61
N PHE A 546 9.81 -41.59 -13.99
CA PHE A 546 9.79 -40.21 -13.46
C PHE A 546 10.57 -39.20 -14.31
N GLU A 547 11.13 -39.64 -15.44
CA GLU A 547 11.78 -38.80 -16.47
C GLU A 547 10.81 -38.49 -17.60
#